data_AF-A0A7X8R3S7-F1
#
_entry.id   AF-A0A7X8R3S7-F1
#
_cell.length_a   1.000
_cell.length_b   1.000
_cell.length_c   1.000
_cell.angle_alpha   90.00
_cell.angle_beta   90.00
_cell.angle_gamma   90.00
#
_symmetry.space_group_name_H-M   'P 1'
#
loop_
_entity.id
_entity.type
_entity.pdbx_description
1 polymer ?
#
loop_
_entity_poly.entity_id
_entity_poly.type
_entity_poly.pdbx_seq_one_letter_code
_entity_poly.pdbx_strand_id
1 'polypeptide(L)'
;MAMFEICPLCRHVREENEQNYCGCVRKDYISEKDFIWADERLAGVALKLMDKGFLVRACLMDEILPRTKTAIRIHFDKHYEVESLFREMPPDWHTETFTPSDDKSFRHTVLVDYLEWSDSEEDMEGELTLTISNLETWVEELDGEAVKAVLTLAGYPVAPITHKPDML
;
A
#
# COMPACT_ATOMS: atom_id res chain seq x y z
N MET A 1 -9.74 -14.28 -2.82
CA MET A 1 -9.35 -13.33 -1.75
C MET A 1 -10.36 -12.20 -1.67
N ALA A 2 -10.61 -11.66 -0.48
CA ALA A 2 -11.54 -10.55 -0.29
C ALA A 2 -10.80 -9.21 -0.41
N MET A 3 -11.22 -8.37 -1.33
CA MET A 3 -10.73 -6.99 -1.47
C MET A 3 -11.69 -6.03 -0.80
N PHE A 4 -11.15 -4.98 -0.17
CA PHE A 4 -11.96 -3.92 0.42
C PHE A 4 -11.38 -2.52 0.20
N GLU A 5 -12.22 -1.53 0.48
CA GLU A 5 -11.91 -0.12 0.42
C GLU A 5 -11.41 0.38 1.78
N ILE A 6 -10.17 0.87 1.82
CA ILE A 6 -9.58 1.53 2.98
C ILE A 6 -9.77 3.03 2.83
N CYS A 7 -10.42 3.64 3.82
CA CYS A 7 -10.37 5.09 3.97
C CYS A 7 -9.03 5.50 4.63
N PRO A 8 -8.20 6.32 3.96
CA PRO A 8 -6.93 6.80 4.53
C PRO A 8 -7.10 7.60 5.82
N LEU A 9 -8.20 8.37 5.94
CA LEU A 9 -8.48 9.24 7.10
C LEU A 9 -9.12 8.51 8.27
N CYS A 10 -9.94 7.50 8.00
CA CYS A 10 -10.68 6.75 9.02
C CYS A 10 -9.90 5.53 9.54
N ARG A 11 -8.76 5.18 8.93
CA ARG A 11 -7.89 4.00 9.23
C ARG A 11 -8.68 2.82 9.80
N HIS A 12 -9.16 1.94 8.91
CA HIS A 12 -10.06 0.81 9.15
C HIS A 12 -10.27 0.43 10.63
N VAL A 13 -11.32 1.00 11.25
CA VAL A 13 -11.81 0.56 12.56
C VAL A 13 -12.54 -0.75 12.32
N ARG A 14 -11.88 -1.84 12.68
CA ARG A 14 -12.28 -3.24 12.49
C ARG A 14 -13.41 -3.68 13.42
N GLU A 15 -14.48 -2.89 13.55
CA GLU A 15 -15.66 -3.30 14.33
C GLU A 15 -16.87 -3.48 13.41
N GLU A 16 -17.12 -4.75 13.11
CA GLU A 16 -18.40 -5.38 12.80
C GLU A 16 -19.62 -4.45 12.94
N ASN A 17 -19.94 -3.69 11.88
CA ASN A 17 -21.30 -3.27 11.62
C ASN A 17 -21.40 -2.89 10.14
N GLU A 18 -21.91 -3.87 9.39
CA GLU A 18 -22.39 -3.76 8.03
C GLU A 18 -23.19 -2.44 7.84
N GLN A 19 -22.89 -1.70 6.78
CA GLN A 19 -23.56 -0.47 6.28
C GLN A 19 -23.06 0.91 6.75
N ASN A 20 -21.91 1.04 7.42
CA ASN A 20 -21.38 2.36 7.78
C ASN A 20 -20.29 2.86 6.82
N TYR A 21 -20.72 3.59 5.79
CA TYR A 21 -19.87 4.58 5.11
C TYR A 21 -19.05 5.37 6.15
N CYS A 22 -17.72 5.39 5.99
CA CYS A 22 -16.82 6.17 6.84
C CYS A 22 -17.33 7.63 6.94
N GLY A 23 -17.30 8.19 8.16
CA GLY A 23 -17.78 9.55 8.42
C GLY A 23 -17.09 10.63 7.56
N CYS A 24 -15.93 10.35 6.98
CA CYS A 24 -15.27 11.25 6.03
C CYS A 24 -16.01 11.36 4.70
N VAL A 25 -16.57 10.26 4.17
CA VAL A 25 -17.37 10.30 2.93
C VAL A 25 -18.66 11.07 3.17
N ARG A 26 -19.35 10.79 4.27
CA ARG A 26 -20.61 11.46 4.62
C ARG A 26 -20.47 12.98 4.85
N LYS A 27 -19.27 13.45 5.14
CA LYS A 27 -18.96 14.87 5.40
C LYS A 27 -18.30 15.55 4.19
N ASP A 28 -18.26 14.89 3.04
CA ASP A 28 -17.60 15.35 1.80
C ASP A 28 -16.11 15.69 2.00
N TYR A 29 -15.45 15.11 3.02
CA TYR A 29 -14.01 15.28 3.21
C TYR A 29 -13.20 14.43 2.23
N ILE A 30 -13.78 13.31 1.78
CA ILE A 30 -13.23 12.43 0.75
C ILE A 30 -14.38 11.95 -0.14
N SER A 31 -14.10 11.77 -1.42
CA SER A 31 -15.00 11.11 -2.36
C SER A 31 -14.80 9.59 -2.32
N GLU A 32 -15.76 8.83 -2.86
CA GLU A 32 -15.61 7.37 -3.04
C GLU A 32 -14.41 7.00 -3.93
N LYS A 33 -13.88 7.94 -4.72
CA LYS A 33 -12.69 7.71 -5.55
C LYS A 33 -11.38 7.82 -4.78
N ASP A 34 -11.44 8.32 -3.54
CA ASP A 34 -10.27 8.50 -2.67
C ASP A 34 -10.04 7.28 -1.76
N PHE A 35 -10.83 6.21 -1.94
CA PHE A 35 -10.60 4.93 -1.28
C PHE A 35 -9.44 4.18 -1.90
N ILE A 36 -8.67 3.50 -1.04
CA ILE A 36 -7.59 2.61 -1.44
C ILE A 36 -8.14 1.19 -1.50
N TRP A 37 -7.93 0.52 -2.62
CA TRP A 37 -8.29 -0.89 -2.77
C TRP A 37 -7.18 -1.76 -2.22
N ALA A 38 -7.45 -2.51 -1.16
CA ALA A 38 -6.46 -3.39 -0.56
C ALA A 38 -7.02 -4.80 -0.36
N ASP A 39 -6.16 -5.78 -0.61
CA ASP A 39 -6.33 -7.10 -0.01
C ASP A 39 -6.25 -7.00 1.52
N GLU A 40 -7.07 -7.79 2.22
CA GLU A 40 -7.10 -7.82 3.69
C GLU A 40 -5.72 -8.00 4.32
N ARG A 41 -4.91 -8.87 3.75
CA ARG A 41 -3.58 -9.19 4.29
C ARG A 41 -2.58 -8.05 4.09
N LEU A 42 -2.85 -7.15 3.15
CA LEU A 42 -1.99 -6.01 2.83
C LEU A 42 -2.51 -4.69 3.41
N ALA A 43 -3.65 -4.70 4.10
CA ALA A 43 -4.22 -3.49 4.67
C ALA A 43 -3.31 -2.86 5.73
N GLY A 44 -2.63 -3.68 6.55
CA GLY A 44 -1.65 -3.22 7.53
C GLY A 44 -0.49 -2.48 6.88
N VAL A 45 0.10 -3.08 5.83
CA VAL A 45 1.14 -2.47 4.99
C VAL A 45 0.68 -1.13 4.41
N ALA A 46 -0.52 -1.10 3.80
CA ALA A 46 -1.07 0.11 3.17
C ALA A 46 -1.14 1.27 4.17
N LEU A 47 -1.68 1.00 5.36
CA LEU A 47 -1.81 1.97 6.44
C LEU A 47 -0.44 2.46 6.92
N LYS A 48 0.50 1.54 7.19
CA LYS A 48 1.85 1.89 7.63
C LYS A 48 2.56 2.78 6.59
N LEU A 49 2.47 2.47 5.30
CA LEU A 49 3.07 3.29 4.24
C LEU A 49 2.47 4.70 4.19
N MET A 50 1.14 4.82 4.30
CA MET A 50 0.49 6.12 4.36
C MET A 50 0.94 6.94 5.57
N ASP A 51 1.20 6.30 6.71
CA ASP A 51 1.70 6.97 7.91
C ASP A 51 3.11 7.53 7.72
N LYS A 52 3.92 6.88 6.88
CA LYS A 52 5.24 7.38 6.44
C LYS A 52 5.12 8.45 5.36
N GLY A 53 3.92 8.81 4.91
CA GLY A 53 3.65 9.90 3.96
C GLY A 53 3.49 9.47 2.51
N PHE A 54 3.60 8.18 2.20
CA PHE A 54 3.37 7.68 0.84
C PHE A 54 1.90 7.80 0.45
N LEU A 55 1.64 8.14 -0.82
CA LEU A 55 0.29 8.12 -1.39
C LEU A 55 0.06 6.74 -2.01
N VAL A 56 -0.54 5.84 -1.23
CA VAL A 56 -0.91 4.49 -1.68
C VAL A 56 -2.22 4.56 -2.46
N ARG A 57 -2.29 3.83 -3.58
CA ARG A 57 -3.47 3.74 -4.46
C ARG A 57 -4.17 2.39 -4.35
N ALA A 58 -3.39 1.31 -4.35
CA ALA A 58 -3.93 -0.05 -4.20
C ALA A 58 -2.87 -1.03 -3.69
N CYS A 59 -3.30 -2.07 -3.00
CA CYS A 59 -2.46 -3.19 -2.56
C CYS A 59 -3.12 -4.50 -3.01
N LEU A 60 -2.51 -5.18 -3.96
CA LEU A 60 -3.13 -6.29 -4.68
C LEU A 60 -2.27 -7.55 -4.58
N MET A 61 -2.93 -8.70 -4.65
CA MET A 61 -2.30 -9.98 -4.93
C MET A 61 -2.85 -10.50 -6.25
N ASP A 62 -1.97 -10.58 -7.25
CA ASP A 62 -2.32 -11.01 -8.59
C ASP A 62 -1.73 -12.39 -8.88
N GLU A 63 -2.53 -13.27 -9.45
CA GLU A 63 -2.02 -14.49 -10.07
C GLU A 63 -1.51 -14.16 -11.47
N ILE A 64 -0.22 -14.39 -11.72
CA ILE A 64 0.33 -14.20 -13.06
C ILE A 64 0.12 -15.47 -13.87
N LEU A 65 -0.58 -15.39 -14.99
CA LEU A 65 -0.68 -16.49 -15.95
C LEU A 65 0.34 -16.28 -17.08
N PRO A 66 0.98 -17.34 -17.64
CA PRO A 66 0.72 -18.78 -17.43
C PRO A 66 1.61 -19.43 -16.35
N ARG A 67 2.43 -18.65 -15.65
CA ARG A 67 3.34 -19.13 -14.59
C ARG A 67 2.71 -18.75 -13.26
N THR A 68 2.02 -19.69 -12.63
CA THR A 68 1.34 -19.70 -11.31
C THR A 68 2.12 -19.07 -10.15
N LYS A 69 2.65 -17.87 -10.34
CA LYS A 69 3.34 -17.06 -9.37
C LYS A 69 2.35 -16.01 -8.89
N THR A 70 2.11 -16.00 -7.59
CA THR A 70 1.39 -14.92 -6.94
C THR A 70 2.34 -13.73 -6.84
N ALA A 71 1.91 -12.59 -7.34
CA ALA A 71 2.64 -11.34 -7.20
C ALA A 71 1.94 -10.47 -6.17
N ILE A 72 2.71 -9.92 -5.23
CA ILE A 72 2.24 -8.90 -4.31
C ILE A 72 2.61 -7.55 -4.91
N ARG A 73 1.63 -6.66 -5.06
CA ARG A 73 1.82 -5.35 -5.69
C ARG A 73 1.26 -4.23 -4.82
N ILE A 74 2.09 -3.26 -4.47
CA ILE A 74 1.68 -2.02 -3.83
C ILE A 74 1.80 -0.89 -4.84
N HIS A 75 0.66 -0.42 -5.33
CA HIS A 75 0.56 0.69 -6.26
C HIS A 75 0.54 2.00 -5.51
N PHE A 76 1.43 2.92 -5.86
CA PHE A 76 1.38 4.30 -5.40
C PHE A 76 0.60 5.17 -6.39
N ASP A 77 0.13 6.33 -5.93
CA ASP A 77 -0.51 7.33 -6.81
C ASP A 77 0.53 8.22 -7.53
N LYS A 78 1.80 8.11 -7.14
CA LYS A 78 2.91 8.90 -7.69
C LYS A 78 4.00 8.01 -8.25
N HIS A 79 4.73 8.56 -9.21
CA HIS A 79 6.01 8.03 -9.63
C HIS A 79 7.12 8.64 -8.77
N TYR A 80 7.59 7.87 -7.79
CA TYR A 80 8.66 8.26 -6.89
C TYR A 80 10.01 7.91 -7.53
N GLU A 81 10.76 8.92 -7.96
CA GLU A 81 12.09 8.78 -8.58
C GLU A 81 13.23 8.81 -7.56
N VAL A 82 12.91 8.85 -6.27
CA VAL A 82 13.88 8.97 -5.19
C VAL A 82 14.26 7.59 -4.68
N GLU A 83 15.35 7.04 -5.20
CA GLU A 83 15.83 5.68 -4.86
C GLU A 83 16.04 5.45 -3.36
N SER A 84 16.42 6.49 -2.60
CA SER A 84 16.65 6.35 -1.15
C SER A 84 15.39 6.01 -0.36
N LEU A 85 14.19 6.26 -0.90
CA LEU A 85 12.92 5.87 -0.26
C LEU A 85 12.69 4.35 -0.24
N PHE A 86 13.38 3.64 -1.13
CA PHE A 86 13.24 2.20 -1.35
C PHE A 86 14.56 1.47 -1.08
N ARG A 87 15.49 2.14 -0.39
CA ARG A 87 16.73 1.49 0.05
C ARG A 87 16.38 0.54 1.21
N GLU A 88 17.12 -0.58 1.29
CA GLU A 88 16.99 -1.55 2.39
C GLU A 88 15.62 -2.26 2.45
N MET A 89 14.87 -2.27 1.34
CA MET A 89 13.70 -3.13 1.21
C MET A 89 14.05 -4.59 1.52
N PRO A 90 13.06 -5.41 1.93
CA PRO A 90 13.31 -6.83 2.09
C PRO A 90 13.86 -7.45 0.80
N PRO A 91 14.58 -8.56 0.89
CA PRO A 91 15.02 -9.31 -0.29
C PRO A 91 13.87 -9.55 -1.26
N ASP A 92 14.18 -9.62 -2.56
CA ASP A 92 13.25 -9.93 -3.66
C ASP A 92 12.24 -8.81 -4.03
N TRP A 93 11.97 -7.89 -3.11
CA TRP A 93 11.21 -6.68 -3.40
C TRP A 93 11.98 -5.72 -4.30
N HIS A 94 11.26 -5.16 -5.27
CA HIS A 94 11.80 -4.15 -6.18
C HIS A 94 10.70 -3.20 -6.65
N THR A 95 11.12 -2.08 -7.25
CA THR A 95 10.19 -1.11 -7.82
C THR A 95 10.03 -1.31 -9.33
N GLU A 96 8.80 -1.26 -9.79
CA GLU A 96 8.42 -1.22 -11.20
C GLU A 96 7.78 0.13 -11.51
N THR A 97 7.90 0.56 -12.78
CA THR A 97 7.12 1.69 -13.29
C THR A 97 5.93 1.16 -14.06
N PHE A 98 4.73 1.47 -13.58
CA PHE A 98 3.52 1.17 -14.33
C PHE A 98 3.08 2.40 -15.11
N THR A 99 2.70 2.18 -16.36
CA THR A 99 2.13 3.19 -17.25
C THR A 99 0.80 2.64 -17.78
N PRO A 100 -0.36 3.24 -17.45
CA PRO A 100 -1.63 2.82 -18.01
C PRO A 100 -1.61 2.87 -19.54
N SER A 101 -2.27 1.91 -20.19
CA SER A 101 -2.29 1.84 -21.66
C SER A 101 -2.97 3.05 -22.30
N ASP A 102 -3.98 3.61 -21.63
CA ASP A 102 -4.82 4.69 -22.14
C ASP A 102 -4.25 6.09 -21.89
N ASP A 103 -3.27 6.22 -20.98
CA ASP A 103 -2.60 7.49 -20.69
C ASP A 103 -1.12 7.27 -20.35
N LYS A 104 -0.26 7.50 -21.35
CA LYS A 104 1.19 7.37 -21.21
C LYS A 104 1.85 8.50 -20.43
N SER A 105 1.12 9.59 -20.17
CA SER A 105 1.60 10.70 -19.35
C SER A 105 1.46 10.39 -17.85
N PHE A 106 0.54 9.49 -17.50
CA PHE A 106 0.39 9.00 -16.15
C PHE A 106 1.37 7.84 -15.90
N ARG A 107 2.23 7.99 -14.90
CA ARG A 107 3.13 6.94 -14.44
C ARG A 107 3.04 6.85 -12.93
N HIS A 108 3.15 5.65 -12.41
CA HIS A 108 3.26 5.45 -10.97
C HIS A 108 4.25 4.35 -10.62
N THR A 109 4.82 4.48 -9.44
CA THR A 109 5.69 3.45 -8.86
C THR A 109 4.82 2.32 -8.33
N VAL A 110 5.26 1.08 -8.56
CA VAL A 110 4.70 -0.12 -7.97
C VAL A 110 5.81 -0.82 -7.21
N LEU A 111 5.58 -1.14 -5.95
CA LEU A 111 6.47 -2.02 -5.19
C LEU A 111 5.98 -3.46 -5.37
N VAL A 112 6.86 -4.36 -5.81
CA VAL A 112 6.49 -5.70 -6.27
C VAL A 112 7.41 -6.76 -5.69
N ASP A 113 6.81 -7.89 -5.32
CA ASP A 113 7.49 -9.16 -5.11
C ASP A 113 6.74 -10.27 -5.87
N TYR A 114 7.49 -11.21 -6.44
CA TYR A 114 7.02 -12.35 -7.20
C TYR A 114 7.31 -13.63 -6.43
N LEU A 115 6.32 -14.14 -5.72
CA LEU A 115 6.46 -15.37 -4.94
C LEU A 115 6.87 -16.53 -5.83
N GLU A 116 7.71 -17.40 -5.29
CA GLU A 116 8.05 -18.65 -5.95
C GLU A 116 6.83 -19.55 -5.99
N TRP A 117 6.76 -20.38 -7.03
CA TRP A 117 5.64 -21.29 -7.17
C TRP A 117 5.92 -22.53 -6.32
N SER A 118 4.92 -22.93 -5.52
CA SER A 118 4.91 -24.18 -4.78
C SER A 118 3.71 -25.04 -5.17
N ASP A 119 3.93 -26.36 -5.23
CA ASP A 119 2.89 -27.38 -5.39
C ASP A 119 2.04 -27.58 -4.12
N SER A 120 2.48 -27.04 -2.98
CA SER A 120 1.83 -27.14 -1.68
C SER A 120 1.16 -25.81 -1.32
N GLU A 121 -0.16 -25.84 -1.11
CA GLU A 121 -0.93 -24.68 -0.65
C GLU A 121 -0.44 -24.16 0.71
N GLU A 122 -0.01 -25.06 1.61
CA GLU A 122 0.51 -24.69 2.94
C GLU A 122 1.85 -23.96 2.83
N ASP A 123 2.74 -24.42 1.94
CA ASP A 123 4.03 -23.75 1.73
C ASP A 123 3.85 -22.38 1.09
N MET A 124 2.91 -22.26 0.13
CA MET A 124 2.56 -20.98 -0.50
C MET A 124 1.98 -19.98 0.51
N GLU A 125 1.11 -20.45 1.41
CA GLU A 125 0.54 -19.63 2.47
C GLU A 125 1.61 -19.17 3.48
N GLY A 126 2.56 -20.05 3.81
CA GLY A 126 3.71 -19.73 4.65
C GLY A 126 4.64 -18.69 4.02
N GLU A 127 4.96 -18.86 2.74
CA GLU A 127 5.76 -17.90 1.97
C GLU A 127 5.08 -16.54 1.91
N LEU A 128 3.79 -16.50 1.57
CA LEU A 128 3.01 -15.27 1.54
C LEU A 128 2.99 -14.55 2.89
N THR A 129 2.77 -15.28 3.98
CA THR A 129 2.77 -14.72 5.33
C THR A 129 4.14 -14.12 5.68
N LEU A 130 5.22 -14.83 5.36
CA LEU A 130 6.59 -14.37 5.61
C LEU A 130 6.91 -13.12 4.78
N THR A 131 6.58 -13.11 3.50
CA THR A 131 6.82 -11.98 2.59
C THR A 131 6.09 -10.72 3.07
N ILE A 132 4.81 -10.85 3.46
CA ILE A 132 4.04 -9.72 4.00
C ILE A 132 4.64 -9.25 5.32
N SER A 133 4.98 -10.17 6.24
CA SER A 133 5.58 -9.82 7.53
C SER A 133 6.92 -9.07 7.38
N ASN A 134 7.74 -9.49 6.43
CA ASN A 134 9.02 -8.83 6.14
C ASN A 134 8.79 -7.41 5.61
N LEU A 135 7.83 -7.24 4.70
CA LEU A 135 7.45 -5.92 4.19
C LEU A 135 6.92 -5.03 5.32
N GLU A 136 6.02 -5.54 6.16
CA GLU A 136 5.49 -4.79 7.30
C GLU A 136 6.56 -4.34 8.28
N THR A 137 7.57 -5.18 8.49
CA THR A 137 8.74 -4.89 9.34
C THR A 137 9.58 -3.77 8.73
N TRP A 138 9.93 -3.88 7.44
CA TRP A 138 10.67 -2.83 6.74
C TRP A 138 9.95 -1.49 6.79
N VAL A 139 8.64 -1.45 6.50
CA VAL A 139 7.88 -0.20 6.57
C VAL A 139 7.86 0.38 7.98
N GLU A 140 7.79 -0.47 9.01
CA GLU A 140 7.81 -0.03 10.40
C GLU A 140 9.13 0.65 10.78
N GLU A 141 10.25 0.11 10.31
CA GLU A 141 11.62 0.62 10.55
C GLU A 141 11.92 1.93 9.83
N LEU A 142 11.18 2.30 8.77
CA LEU A 142 11.35 3.58 8.11
C LEU A 142 11.11 4.74 9.08
N ASP A 143 12.03 5.72 9.14
CA ASP A 143 11.77 6.97 9.85
C ASP A 143 10.74 7.80 9.07
N GLY A 144 9.51 7.84 9.60
CA GLY A 144 8.39 8.50 8.94
C GLY A 144 8.58 9.99 8.71
N GLU A 145 9.29 10.70 9.60
CA GLU A 145 9.54 12.14 9.43
C GLU A 145 10.64 12.37 8.40
N ALA A 146 11.67 11.53 8.39
CA ALA A 146 12.69 11.57 7.34
C ALA A 146 12.09 11.27 5.96
N VAL A 147 11.23 10.25 5.84
CA VAL A 147 10.53 9.91 4.59
C VAL A 147 9.67 11.07 4.10
N LYS A 148 8.82 11.65 4.98
CA LYS A 148 8.00 12.82 4.62
C LYS A 148 8.85 14.01 4.20
N ALA A 149 9.97 14.27 4.87
CA ALA A 149 10.87 15.35 4.51
C ALA A 149 11.48 15.13 3.12
N VAL A 150 11.95 13.92 2.83
CA VAL A 150 12.49 13.55 1.50
C VAL A 150 11.42 13.70 0.42
N LEU A 151 10.21 13.18 0.65
CA LEU A 151 9.08 13.31 -0.27
C LEU A 151 8.76 14.77 -0.55
N THR A 152 8.67 15.60 0.50
CA THR A 152 8.38 17.03 0.39
C THR A 152 9.48 17.77 -0.38
N LEU A 153 10.76 17.49 -0.08
CA LEU A 153 11.90 18.09 -0.77
C LEU A 153 11.97 17.71 -2.26
N ALA A 154 11.54 16.50 -2.60
CA ALA A 154 11.42 16.04 -3.99
C ALA A 154 10.16 16.58 -4.69
N GLY A 155 9.34 17.39 -4.02
CA GLY A 155 8.15 18.03 -4.59
C GLY A 155 6.91 17.13 -4.60
N TYR A 156 6.92 16.01 -3.88
CA TYR A 156 5.75 15.15 -3.75
C TYR A 156 4.82 15.63 -2.64
N PRO A 157 3.50 15.61 -2.88
CA PRO A 157 2.55 15.74 -1.79
C PRO A 157 2.69 14.53 -0.85
N VAL A 158 2.71 14.79 0.46
CA VAL A 158 2.69 13.76 1.50
C VAL A 158 1.26 13.53 1.95
N ALA A 159 0.92 12.28 2.27
CA ALA A 159 -0.36 11.97 2.89
C ALA A 159 -0.56 12.83 4.16
N PRO A 160 -1.77 13.38 4.41
CA PRO A 160 -2.02 14.19 5.60
C PRO A 160 -1.75 13.36 6.87
N ILE A 161 -0.92 13.90 7.77
CA ILE A 161 -0.67 13.30 9.08
C ILE A 161 -1.95 13.45 9.92
N THR A 162 -2.74 12.40 10.05
CA THR A 162 -3.87 12.39 10.99
C THR A 162 -3.37 11.99 12.38
N HIS A 163 -2.69 12.90 13.07
CA HIS A 163 -2.75 12.85 14.53
C HIS A 163 -4.19 13.17 14.92
N LYS A 164 -4.89 12.23 15.56
CA LYS A 164 -6.02 12.64 16.41
C LYS A 164 -5.41 13.60 17.45
N PRO A 165 -5.87 14.86 17.57
CA PRO A 165 -5.68 15.56 18.81
C PRO A 165 -6.45 14.77 19.88
N ASP A 166 -5.80 14.57 21.02
CA ASP A 166 -6.37 13.95 22.21
C ASP A 166 -7.84 14.37 22.37
N MET A 167 -8.74 13.40 22.34
CA MET A 167 -10.10 13.62 22.77
C MET A 167 -10.11 13.63 24.30
N LEU A 168 -10.06 14.87 24.84
CA LEU A 168 -10.60 15.23 26.16
C LEU A 168 -12.05 14.75 26.31
#